data_AF-A0AAW9I628-F1
#
_entry.id   AF-A0AAW9I628-F1
#
_cell.length_a   1.000
_cell.length_b   1.000
_cell.length_c   1.000
_cell.angle_alpha   90.00
_cell.angle_beta   90.00
_cell.angle_gamma   90.00
#
_symmetry.space_group_name_H-M   'P 1'
#
loop_
_entity.id
_entity.type
_entity.pdbx_description
1 polymer ?
#
loop_
_entity_poly.entity_id
_entity_poly.type
_entity_poly.pdbx_seq_one_letter_code
_entity_poly.pdbx_strand_id
1 'polypeptide(L)'
;GEAVTQGVTLLNDINTGKPLALLNGTYLTALRTGCVGGVSAKYLAKRDASSIAIIGAGVQSVFQVLATCAVRPIKDVYVYSRTESKVNSFIEKLHLLLPNVNFHRSNSSKEAIEKSDIIICATTSANPVIPDEVDLYKGKHIIGIGSYQPHTRELSSAVIKAADHIYTDTL
;
A
#
# COMPACT_ATOMS: atom_id res chain seq x y z
N GLY A 1 8.76 20.05 -1.00
CA GLY A 1 7.44 20.68 -0.82
C GLY A 1 6.36 20.07 -1.70
N GLU A 2 6.72 19.38 -2.79
CA GLU A 2 5.73 18.87 -3.76
C GLU A 2 5.47 17.37 -3.62
N ALA A 3 4.29 16.94 -4.08
CA ALA A 3 3.94 15.52 -4.12
C ALA A 3 4.83 14.78 -5.13
N VAL A 4 5.25 13.56 -4.78
CA VAL A 4 6.12 12.71 -5.63
C VAL A 4 5.47 12.37 -6.98
N THR A 5 4.13 12.36 -7.03
CA THR A 5 3.36 12.11 -8.26
C THR A 5 2.47 13.32 -8.51
N GLN A 6 2.52 13.85 -9.72
CA GLN A 6 1.66 14.93 -10.20
C GLN A 6 1.03 14.52 -11.52
N GLY A 7 -0.25 14.83 -11.73
CA GLY A 7 -0.92 14.52 -12.99
C GLY A 7 -2.27 15.19 -13.13
N VAL A 8 -2.75 15.22 -14.37
CA VAL A 8 -4.12 15.63 -14.73
C VAL A 8 -4.80 14.50 -15.47
N THR A 9 -6.10 14.36 -15.32
CA THR A 9 -6.91 13.37 -16.05
C THR A 9 -7.93 14.13 -16.91
N LEU A 10 -7.87 13.93 -18.21
CA LEU A 10 -8.85 14.44 -19.17
C LEU A 10 -9.83 13.32 -19.53
N LEU A 11 -11.12 13.53 -19.27
CA LEU A 11 -12.18 12.66 -19.74
C LEU A 11 -12.70 13.20 -21.07
N ASN A 12 -12.73 12.36 -22.11
CA ASN A 12 -13.29 12.71 -23.41
C ASN A 12 -14.50 11.82 -23.71
N ASP A 13 -15.47 12.37 -24.45
CA ASP A 13 -16.55 11.59 -25.03
C ASP A 13 -16.00 10.75 -26.20
N ILE A 14 -16.20 9.43 -26.15
CA ILE A 14 -15.63 8.50 -27.14
C ILE A 14 -16.27 8.64 -28.53
N ASN A 15 -17.51 9.10 -28.62
CA ASN A 15 -18.24 9.21 -29.90
C ASN A 15 -17.92 10.51 -30.62
N THR A 16 -17.68 11.59 -29.87
CA THR A 16 -17.50 12.94 -30.43
C THR A 16 -16.08 13.49 -30.30
N GLY A 17 -15.23 12.88 -29.46
CA GLY A 17 -13.90 13.35 -29.13
C GLY A 17 -13.86 14.62 -28.27
N LYS A 18 -15.02 15.14 -27.84
CA LYS A 18 -15.10 16.38 -27.06
C LYS A 18 -14.57 16.17 -25.63
N PRO A 19 -13.77 17.10 -25.08
CA PRO A 19 -13.37 17.05 -23.69
C PRO A 19 -14.58 17.34 -22.78
N LEU A 20 -14.82 16.44 -21.82
CA LEU A 20 -15.93 16.52 -20.87
C LEU A 20 -15.49 17.06 -19.51
N ALA A 21 -14.32 16.66 -19.02
CA ALA A 21 -13.82 17.09 -17.72
C ALA A 21 -12.30 17.04 -17.63
N LEU A 22 -11.73 18.00 -16.89
CA LEU A 22 -10.33 17.99 -16.46
C LEU A 22 -10.29 17.84 -14.94
N LEU A 23 -9.66 16.78 -14.46
CA LEU A 23 -9.63 16.39 -13.05
C LEU A 23 -8.21 16.40 -12.51
N ASN A 24 -8.08 16.57 -11.19
CA ASN A 24 -6.81 16.38 -10.49
C ASN A 24 -6.40 14.90 -10.53
N GLY A 25 -5.44 14.59 -11.41
CA GLY A 25 -4.94 13.23 -11.62
C GLY A 25 -4.08 12.72 -10.48
N THR A 26 -3.49 13.60 -9.67
CA THR A 26 -2.70 13.21 -8.48
C THR A 26 -3.56 12.47 -7.46
N TYR A 27 -4.71 13.05 -7.10
CA TYR A 27 -5.64 12.42 -6.16
C TYR A 27 -6.22 11.13 -6.74
N LEU A 28 -6.67 11.17 -8.01
CA LEU A 28 -7.23 9.99 -8.68
C LEU A 28 -6.22 8.85 -8.78
N THR A 29 -4.95 9.15 -9.03
CA THR A 29 -3.87 8.15 -9.06
C THR A 29 -3.70 7.48 -7.71
N ALA A 30 -3.70 8.25 -6.62
CA ALA A 30 -3.58 7.67 -5.29
C ALA A 30 -4.79 6.80 -4.92
N LEU A 31 -6.01 7.29 -5.22
CA LEU A 31 -7.24 6.56 -5.00
C LEU A 31 -7.28 5.24 -5.78
N ARG A 32 -7.09 5.29 -7.10
CA ARG A 32 -7.17 4.09 -7.96
C ARG A 32 -6.08 3.07 -7.64
N THR A 33 -4.88 3.52 -7.28
CA THR A 33 -3.79 2.62 -6.87
C THR A 33 -4.14 1.89 -5.56
N GLY A 34 -4.69 2.62 -4.59
CA GLY A 34 -5.26 2.04 -3.37
C GLY A 34 -6.34 1.00 -3.68
N CYS A 35 -7.27 1.31 -4.58
CA CYS A 35 -8.34 0.38 -4.98
C CYS A 35 -7.82 -0.92 -5.61
N VAL A 36 -6.75 -0.87 -6.42
CA VAL A 36 -6.14 -2.10 -6.96
C VAL A 36 -5.60 -2.99 -5.84
N GLY A 37 -4.93 -2.41 -4.85
CA GLY A 37 -4.49 -3.16 -3.66
C GLY A 37 -5.66 -3.67 -2.81
N GLY A 38 -6.73 -2.88 -2.66
CA GLY A 38 -7.96 -3.34 -2.02
C GLY A 38 -8.62 -4.51 -2.75
N VAL A 39 -8.66 -4.50 -4.08
CA VAL A 39 -9.16 -5.64 -4.88
C VAL A 39 -8.28 -6.87 -4.69
N SER A 40 -6.95 -6.72 -4.69
CA SER A 40 -6.05 -7.84 -4.42
C SER A 40 -6.28 -8.41 -3.01
N ALA A 41 -6.39 -7.56 -1.98
CA ALA A 41 -6.73 -7.98 -0.64
C ALA A 41 -8.10 -8.68 -0.58
N LYS A 42 -9.11 -8.17 -1.30
CA LYS A 42 -10.46 -8.73 -1.34
C LYS A 42 -10.48 -10.20 -1.80
N TYR A 43 -9.67 -10.56 -2.79
CA TYR A 43 -9.69 -11.89 -3.39
C TYR A 43 -8.56 -12.81 -2.92
N LEU A 44 -7.41 -12.25 -2.54
CA LEU A 44 -6.18 -13.02 -2.31
C LEU A 44 -5.79 -13.09 -0.82
N ALA A 45 -6.15 -12.09 0.00
CA ALA A 45 -5.90 -12.18 1.44
C ALA A 45 -6.91 -13.11 2.14
N LYS A 46 -6.50 -13.68 3.28
CA LYS A 46 -7.41 -14.40 4.19
C LYS A 46 -8.65 -13.55 4.48
N ARG A 47 -9.83 -14.18 4.54
CA ARG A 47 -11.11 -13.46 4.71
C ARG A 47 -11.22 -12.76 6.06
N ASP A 48 -10.61 -13.37 7.07
CA ASP A 48 -10.53 -12.90 8.45
C ASP A 48 -9.24 -12.11 8.74
N ALA A 49 -8.45 -11.77 7.72
CA ALA A 49 -7.28 -10.91 7.88
C ALA A 49 -7.68 -9.63 8.62
N SER A 50 -7.02 -9.38 9.74
CA SER A 50 -7.42 -8.36 10.71
C SER A 50 -6.30 -7.37 11.04
N SER A 51 -5.09 -7.58 10.51
CA SER A 51 -3.97 -6.68 10.73
C SER A 51 -3.18 -6.37 9.46
N ILE A 52 -2.68 -5.13 9.37
CA ILE A 52 -1.85 -4.64 8.26
C ILE A 52 -0.48 -4.19 8.77
N ALA A 53 0.60 -4.53 8.06
CA ALA A 53 1.88 -3.84 8.13
C ALA A 53 2.01 -2.84 6.98
N ILE A 54 2.27 -1.57 7.31
CA ILE A 54 2.54 -0.50 6.35
C ILE A 54 4.03 -0.18 6.37
N ILE A 55 4.72 -0.47 5.27
CA ILE A 55 6.11 -0.11 5.06
C ILE A 55 6.17 1.08 4.09
N GLY A 56 6.43 2.26 4.68
CA GLY A 56 6.38 3.55 3.99
C GLY A 56 5.12 4.34 4.34
N ALA A 57 5.27 5.43 5.08
CA ALA A 57 4.17 6.32 5.49
C ALA A 57 3.94 7.44 4.46
N GLY A 58 3.62 7.06 3.22
CA GLY A 58 3.38 7.98 2.10
C GLY A 58 1.90 8.17 1.75
N VAL A 59 1.63 9.02 0.76
CA VAL A 59 0.25 9.30 0.27
C VAL A 59 -0.42 8.02 -0.24
N GLN A 60 0.31 7.18 -0.97
CA GLN A 60 -0.24 5.92 -1.52
C GLN A 60 -0.72 4.98 -0.41
N SER A 61 0.05 4.86 0.67
CA SER A 61 -0.27 4.00 1.81
C SER A 61 -1.59 4.37 2.49
N VAL A 62 -1.99 5.66 2.45
CA VAL A 62 -3.28 6.10 3.02
C VAL A 62 -4.42 5.41 2.30
N PHE A 63 -4.43 5.45 0.96
CA PHE A 63 -5.50 4.85 0.16
C PHE A 63 -5.43 3.32 0.17
N GLN A 64 -4.23 2.74 0.30
CA GLN A 64 -4.07 1.30 0.50
C GLN A 64 -4.75 0.82 1.80
N VAL A 65 -4.53 1.52 2.92
CA VAL A 65 -5.20 1.20 4.19
C VAL A 65 -6.70 1.35 4.05
N LEU A 66 -7.18 2.50 3.55
CA LEU A 66 -8.62 2.75 3.38
C LEU A 66 -9.30 1.68 2.52
N ALA A 67 -8.71 1.34 1.37
CA ALA A 67 -9.25 0.34 0.47
C ALA A 67 -9.24 -1.07 1.08
N THR A 68 -8.20 -1.42 1.85
CA THR A 68 -8.10 -2.71 2.53
C THR A 68 -9.14 -2.82 3.66
N CYS A 69 -9.29 -1.77 4.48
CA CYS A 69 -10.32 -1.71 5.53
C CYS A 69 -11.76 -1.78 4.97
N ALA A 70 -11.97 -1.33 3.73
CA ALA A 70 -13.28 -1.42 3.08
C ALA A 70 -13.65 -2.87 2.68
N VAL A 71 -12.69 -3.79 2.64
CA VAL A 71 -12.89 -5.17 2.16
C VAL A 71 -12.47 -6.25 3.15
N ARG A 72 -11.86 -5.88 4.28
CA ARG A 72 -11.40 -6.78 5.35
C ARG A 72 -11.70 -6.21 6.73
N PRO A 73 -11.94 -7.06 7.75
CA PRO A 73 -12.24 -6.64 9.12
C PRO A 73 -10.96 -6.20 9.87
N ILE A 74 -10.23 -5.25 9.31
CA ILE A 74 -8.96 -4.75 9.86
C ILE A 74 -9.21 -4.02 11.18
N LYS A 75 -8.44 -4.39 12.20
CA LYS A 75 -8.46 -3.84 13.55
C LYS A 75 -7.15 -3.14 13.90
N ASP A 76 -6.02 -3.65 13.40
CA ASP A 76 -4.69 -3.17 13.77
C ASP A 76 -3.85 -2.83 12.53
N VAL A 77 -3.22 -1.66 12.54
CA VAL A 77 -2.31 -1.20 11.48
C VAL A 77 -0.96 -0.85 12.11
N TYR A 78 0.06 -1.63 11.80
CA TYR A 78 1.43 -1.45 12.25
C TYR A 78 2.22 -0.66 11.19
N VAL A 79 2.72 0.51 11.55
CA VAL A 79 3.33 1.45 10.60
C VAL A 79 4.82 1.57 10.88
N TYR A 80 5.62 1.33 9.84
CA TYR A 80 7.05 1.60 9.83
C TYR A 80 7.44 2.48 8.64
N SER A 81 8.29 3.46 8.90
CA SER A 81 8.89 4.33 7.87
C SER A 81 10.24 4.82 8.39
N ARG A 82 11.24 4.87 7.51
CA ARG A 82 12.57 5.42 7.86
C ARG A 82 12.50 6.87 8.37
N THR A 83 11.53 7.64 7.89
CA THR A 83 11.31 9.02 8.35
C THR A 83 10.21 9.03 9.41
N GLU A 84 10.61 9.07 10.68
CA GLU A 84 9.69 8.97 11.82
C GLU A 84 8.61 10.05 11.83
N SER A 85 8.96 11.28 11.46
CA SER A 85 8.00 12.40 11.41
C SER A 85 6.83 12.17 10.44
N LYS A 86 7.01 11.33 9.42
CA LYS A 86 5.93 10.93 8.50
C LYS A 86 4.96 9.94 9.15
N VAL A 87 5.41 9.15 10.12
CA VAL A 87 4.57 8.14 10.78
C VAL A 87 3.47 8.81 11.60
N ASN A 88 3.82 9.82 12.40
CA ASN A 88 2.84 10.50 13.26
C ASN A 88 1.72 11.16 12.43
N SER A 89 2.10 11.97 11.43
CA SER A 89 1.13 12.64 10.54
C SER A 89 0.29 11.64 9.72
N PHE A 90 0.87 10.51 9.32
CA PHE A 90 0.15 9.43 8.66
C PHE A 90 -0.91 8.79 9.56
N ILE A 91 -0.52 8.47 10.81
CA ILE A 91 -1.42 7.88 11.81
C ILE A 91 -2.53 8.84 12.17
N GLU A 92 -2.22 10.10 12.48
CA GLU A 92 -3.21 11.14 12.80
C GLU A 92 -4.27 11.27 11.70
N LYS A 93 -3.82 11.36 10.45
CA LYS A 93 -4.73 11.46 9.29
C LYS A 93 -5.64 10.24 9.16
N LEU A 94 -5.10 9.03 9.30
CA LEU A 94 -5.89 7.81 9.15
C LEU A 94 -6.80 7.55 10.34
N HIS A 95 -6.39 7.93 11.55
CA HIS A 95 -7.22 7.80 12.74
C HIS A 95 -8.51 8.62 12.64
N LEU A 96 -8.45 9.81 12.02
CA LEU A 96 -9.65 10.62 11.72
C LEU A 96 -10.60 9.94 10.73
N LEU A 97 -10.07 9.16 9.78
CA LEU A 97 -10.86 8.48 8.73
C LEU A 97 -11.35 7.09 9.17
N LEU A 98 -10.64 6.46 10.10
CA LEU A 98 -10.85 5.10 10.58
C LEU A 98 -10.81 5.06 12.12
N PRO A 99 -11.79 5.67 12.81
CA PRO A 99 -11.76 5.82 14.27
C PRO A 99 -11.81 4.49 15.04
N ASN A 100 -12.26 3.41 14.39
CA ASN A 100 -12.36 2.06 14.98
C ASN A 100 -11.13 1.18 14.71
N VAL A 101 -10.09 1.72 14.08
CA VAL A 101 -8.84 1.00 13.77
C VAL A 101 -7.73 1.51 14.68
N ASN A 102 -7.00 0.58 15.30
CA ASN A 102 -5.84 0.87 16.12
C ASN A 102 -4.61 1.06 15.22
N PHE A 103 -3.90 2.16 15.42
CA PHE A 103 -2.67 2.44 14.69
C PHE A 103 -1.48 2.35 15.64
N HIS A 104 -0.50 1.53 15.26
CA HIS A 104 0.68 1.23 16.06
C HIS A 104 1.92 1.68 15.32
N ARG A 105 2.79 2.43 15.99
CA ARG A 105 4.13 2.70 15.48
C ARG A 105 5.01 1.48 15.73
N SER A 106 5.75 1.05 14.72
CA SER A 106 6.74 -0.03 14.84
C SER A 106 8.16 0.53 14.74
N ASN A 107 9.09 -0.08 15.46
CA ASN A 107 10.50 0.34 15.48
C ASN A 107 11.30 -0.22 14.30
N SER A 108 10.78 -1.25 13.63
CA SER A 108 11.37 -1.85 12.44
C SER A 108 10.30 -2.38 11.48
N SER A 109 10.67 -2.60 10.21
CA SER A 109 9.80 -3.27 9.24
C SER A 109 9.49 -4.70 9.68
N LYS A 110 10.47 -5.40 10.25
CA LYS A 110 10.31 -6.76 10.80
C LYS A 110 9.20 -6.80 11.86
N GLU A 111 9.27 -5.92 12.84
CA GLU A 111 8.28 -5.87 13.93
C GLU A 111 6.85 -5.63 13.40
N ALA A 112 6.70 -4.73 12.42
CA ALA A 112 5.40 -4.49 11.79
C ALA A 112 4.88 -5.75 11.08
N ILE A 113 5.75 -6.41 10.31
CA ILE A 113 5.39 -7.58 9.50
C ILE A 113 4.99 -8.78 10.36
N GLU A 114 5.74 -9.06 11.43
CA GLU A 114 5.48 -10.19 12.34
C GLU A 114 4.04 -10.16 12.88
N LYS A 115 3.51 -8.98 13.17
CA LYS A 115 2.18 -8.75 13.75
C LYS A 115 1.05 -8.63 12.72
N SER A 116 1.34 -8.76 11.43
CA SER A 116 0.40 -8.46 10.35
C SER A 116 -0.07 -9.68 9.55
N ASP A 117 -1.31 -9.67 9.07
CA ASP A 117 -1.82 -10.62 8.08
C ASP A 117 -1.55 -10.16 6.64
N ILE A 118 -1.59 -8.83 6.43
CA ILE A 118 -1.38 -8.18 5.13
C ILE A 118 -0.18 -7.25 5.23
N ILE A 119 0.76 -7.35 4.30
CA ILE A 119 1.92 -6.47 4.22
C ILE A 119 1.76 -5.56 3.01
N ILE A 120 1.86 -4.26 3.22
CA ILE A 120 1.78 -3.26 2.15
C ILE A 120 3.08 -2.47 2.12
N CYS A 121 3.81 -2.61 1.03
CA CYS A 121 5.02 -1.83 0.76
C CYS A 121 4.68 -0.74 -0.27
N ALA A 122 4.97 0.50 0.10
CA ALA A 122 4.74 1.67 -0.74
C ALA A 122 5.86 2.70 -0.51
N THR A 123 7.08 2.27 -0.80
CA THR A 123 8.30 3.06 -0.60
C THR A 123 8.92 3.49 -1.92
N THR A 124 9.64 4.61 -1.91
CA THR A 124 10.44 5.07 -3.05
C THR A 124 11.88 4.54 -2.99
N SER A 125 12.10 3.42 -2.29
CA SER A 125 13.45 2.89 -2.10
C SER A 125 13.95 2.19 -3.38
N ALA A 126 15.22 2.38 -3.71
CA ALA A 126 15.87 1.61 -4.77
C ALA A 126 16.23 0.19 -4.32
N ASN A 127 16.37 -0.03 -3.01
CA ASN A 127 16.79 -1.29 -2.39
C ASN A 127 15.69 -1.87 -1.48
N PRO A 128 15.66 -3.20 -1.25
CA PRO A 128 14.70 -3.83 -0.34
C PRO A 128 14.68 -3.17 1.04
N VAL A 129 13.47 -2.95 1.56
CA VAL A 129 13.22 -2.28 2.86
C VAL A 129 12.62 -3.20 3.93
N ILE A 130 12.47 -4.48 3.57
CA ILE A 130 11.93 -5.55 4.41
C ILE A 130 12.97 -6.69 4.53
N PRO A 131 12.95 -7.48 5.62
CA PRO A 131 13.97 -8.51 5.86
C PRO A 131 14.05 -9.59 4.77
N ASP A 132 15.23 -10.14 4.51
CA ASP A 132 15.38 -11.29 3.59
C ASP A 132 15.16 -12.63 4.31
N GLU A 133 13.99 -12.79 4.96
CA GLU A 133 13.64 -13.94 5.79
C GLU A 133 12.36 -14.62 5.25
N VAL A 134 12.46 -15.80 4.61
CA VAL A 134 11.33 -16.46 3.93
C VAL A 134 10.17 -16.76 4.87
N ASP A 135 10.45 -17.26 6.07
CA ASP A 135 9.43 -17.67 7.03
C ASP A 135 8.56 -16.51 7.53
N LEU A 136 9.09 -15.28 7.47
CA LEU A 136 8.38 -14.06 7.86
C LEU A 136 7.15 -13.78 6.97
N TYR A 137 7.14 -14.29 5.74
CA TYR A 137 6.13 -13.98 4.73
C TYR A 137 5.08 -15.08 4.52
N LYS A 138 5.30 -16.27 5.09
CA LYS A 138 4.41 -17.42 4.88
C LYS A 138 2.99 -17.13 5.36
N GLY A 139 2.01 -17.42 4.49
CA GLY A 139 0.59 -17.28 4.79
C GLY A 139 0.08 -15.84 4.95
N LYS A 140 0.89 -14.84 4.57
CA LYS A 140 0.53 -13.42 4.55
C LYS A 140 0.23 -12.98 3.12
N HIS A 141 -0.63 -11.98 2.94
CA HIS A 141 -0.85 -11.34 1.64
C HIS A 141 0.08 -10.13 1.50
N ILE A 142 0.82 -10.03 0.39
CA ILE A 142 1.80 -8.94 0.18
C ILE A 142 1.37 -8.09 -1.00
N ILE A 143 1.36 -6.77 -0.81
CA ILE A 143 1.05 -5.76 -1.81
C ILE A 143 2.28 -4.85 -1.95
N GLY A 144 3.01 -4.97 -3.06
CA GLY A 144 4.10 -4.06 -3.41
C GLY A 144 3.68 -3.12 -4.53
N ILE A 145 3.79 -1.80 -4.31
CA ILE A 145 3.37 -0.76 -5.28
C ILE A 145 4.39 0.37 -5.45
N GLY A 146 5.46 0.39 -4.64
CA GLY A 146 6.39 1.51 -4.55
C GLY A 146 7.47 1.54 -5.63
N SER A 147 7.89 0.37 -6.12
CA SER A 147 8.95 0.25 -7.13
C SER A 147 8.37 0.04 -8.53
N TYR A 148 8.62 0.98 -9.44
CA TYR A 148 8.10 0.98 -10.80
C TYR A 148 9.18 1.09 -11.88
N GLN A 149 10.45 1.23 -11.49
CA GLN A 149 11.58 1.30 -12.42
C GLN A 149 12.34 -0.04 -12.43
N PRO A 150 12.92 -0.47 -13.57
CA PRO A 150 13.57 -1.78 -13.70
C PRO A 150 14.70 -2.06 -12.69
N HIS A 151 15.35 -1.01 -12.20
CA HIS A 151 16.49 -1.08 -11.29
C HIS A 151 16.12 -0.80 -9.82
N THR A 152 14.83 -0.64 -9.52
CA THR A 152 14.33 -0.37 -8.17
C THR A 152 13.51 -1.54 -7.67
N ARG A 153 13.71 -1.93 -6.41
CA ARG A 153 12.85 -2.90 -5.74
C ARG A 153 12.74 -2.60 -4.25
N GLU A 154 11.52 -2.66 -3.72
CA GLU A 154 11.25 -2.52 -2.29
C GLU A 154 11.10 -3.87 -1.58
N LEU A 155 10.73 -4.91 -2.34
CA LEU A 155 10.53 -6.25 -1.83
C LEU A 155 11.85 -7.04 -1.84
N SER A 156 12.07 -7.83 -0.79
CA SER A 156 13.20 -8.76 -0.75
C SER A 156 12.95 -10.00 -1.61
N SER A 157 14.02 -10.66 -2.04
CA SER A 157 13.94 -11.93 -2.78
C SER A 157 13.22 -13.02 -1.97
N ALA A 158 13.30 -12.97 -0.63
CA ALA A 158 12.53 -13.84 0.26
C ALA A 158 11.02 -13.79 0.05
N VAL A 159 10.44 -12.64 -0.36
CA VAL A 159 8.99 -12.55 -0.64
C VAL A 159 8.63 -13.44 -1.82
N ILE A 160 9.41 -13.36 -2.90
CA ILE A 160 9.19 -14.18 -4.11
C ILE A 160 9.37 -15.67 -3.81
N LYS A 161 10.37 -16.02 -2.98
CA LYS A 161 10.60 -17.41 -2.56
C LYS A 161 9.51 -17.95 -1.64
N ALA A 162 8.84 -17.09 -0.87
CA ALA A 162 7.78 -17.47 0.06
C ALA A 162 6.40 -17.51 -0.59
N ALA A 163 6.23 -16.89 -1.76
CA ALA A 163 4.92 -16.73 -2.39
C ALA A 163 4.44 -18.03 -3.04
N ASP A 164 3.26 -18.49 -2.66
CA ASP A 164 2.58 -19.61 -3.34
C ASP A 164 2.09 -19.20 -4.74
N HIS A 165 1.70 -17.94 -4.89
CA HIS A 165 1.19 -17.35 -6.13
C HIS A 165 1.65 -15.91 -6.25
N ILE A 166 1.92 -15.47 -7.49
CA ILE A 166 2.34 -14.10 -7.81
C ILE A 166 1.38 -13.55 -8.85
N TYR A 167 0.85 -12.36 -8.61
CA TYR A 167 -0.08 -11.66 -9.50
C TYR A 167 0.48 -10.28 -9.83
N THR A 168 0.29 -9.85 -11.06
CA THR A 168 0.56 -8.48 -11.51
C THR A 168 -0.74 -7.82 -11.97
N ASP A 169 -0.77 -6.49 -11.97
CA ASP A 169 -1.92 -5.72 -12.48
C ASP A 169 -2.04 -5.85 -14.01
N THR A 170 -0.91 -5.93 -14.71
CA THR A 170 -0.81 -6.25 -16.14
C THR A 170 0.51 -7.00 -16.40
N LEU A 171 0.57 -7.81 -17.44
CA LEU A 171 1.77 -8.54 -17.86
C LEU A 171 2.59 -7.76 -18.90
#